data_AF-A0A1S2LWS4-F1
#
_entry.id   AF-A0A1S2LWS4-F1
#
_cell.length_a   1.000
_cell.length_b   1.000
_cell.length_c   1.000
_cell.angle_alpha   90.00
_cell.angle_beta   90.00
_cell.angle_gamma   90.00
#
_symmetry.space_group_name_H-M   'P 1'
#
loop_
_entity.id
_entity.type
_entity.pdbx_description
1 polymer ?
#
loop_
_entity_poly.entity_id
_entity_poly.type
_entity_poly.pdbx_seq_one_letter_code
_entity_poly.pdbx_strand_id
1 'polypeptide(L)'
;MDNDNNHIKLLKDKVTDYKRFAFILLALTTFMFVGLLVPNEDATQIQHILLIGLSICAILCAALFHRKAMKFQEQLYSDEQ
;
A
#
# COMPACT_ATOMS: atom_id res chain seq x y z
N MET A 1 -28.87 -9.69 16.88
CA MET A 1 -28.59 -10.11 15.50
C MET A 1 -28.12 -8.96 14.60
N ASP A 2 -28.52 -7.70 14.81
CA ASP A 2 -28.02 -6.56 14.00
C ASP A 2 -26.55 -6.17 14.24
N ASN A 3 -25.98 -6.50 15.41
CA ASN A 3 -24.63 -6.05 15.77
C ASN A 3 -23.51 -6.78 15.00
N ASP A 4 -23.70 -8.06 14.67
CA ASP A 4 -22.71 -8.87 13.93
C ASP A 4 -22.57 -8.44 12.46
N ASN A 5 -23.70 -8.17 11.80
CA ASN A 5 -23.70 -7.73 10.40
C ASN A 5 -22.95 -6.39 10.21
N ASN A 6 -23.04 -5.48 11.19
CA ASN A 6 -22.28 -4.24 11.15
C ASN A 6 -20.78 -4.47 11.36
N HIS A 7 -20.39 -5.41 12.23
CA HIS A 7 -18.98 -5.71 12.47
C HIS A 7 -18.30 -6.32 11.23
N ILE A 8 -18.94 -7.29 10.57
CA ILE A 8 -18.44 -7.92 9.34
C ILE A 8 -18.29 -6.88 8.22
N LYS A 9 -19.26 -5.97 8.08
CA LYS A 9 -19.22 -4.92 7.06
C LYS A 9 -18.05 -3.94 7.29
N LEU A 10 -17.83 -3.52 8.54
CA LEU A 10 -16.70 -2.66 8.91
C LEU A 10 -15.34 -3.32 8.64
N LEU A 11 -15.22 -4.61 8.90
CA LEU A 11 -14.00 -5.36 8.60
C LEU A 11 -13.76 -5.46 7.09
N LYS A 12 -14.80 -5.72 6.27
CA LYS A 12 -14.69 -5.75 4.80
C LYS A 12 -14.28 -4.39 4.22
N ASP A 13 -14.84 -3.31 4.74
CA ASP A 13 -14.48 -1.95 4.33
C ASP A 13 -13.01 -1.67 4.67
N LYS A 14 -12.54 -2.04 5.87
CA LYS A 14 -11.13 -1.92 6.26
C LYS A 14 -10.18 -2.70 5.34
N VAL A 15 -10.52 -3.94 4.99
CA VAL A 15 -9.71 -4.76 4.07
C VAL A 15 -9.64 -4.09 2.69
N THR A 16 -10.77 -3.57 2.22
CA THR A 16 -10.86 -2.86 0.93
C THR A 16 -9.97 -1.62 0.93
N ASP A 17 -10.01 -0.82 2.00
CA ASP A 17 -9.17 0.37 2.15
C ASP A 17 -7.68 0.01 2.16
N TYR A 18 -7.25 -0.95 2.99
CA TYR A 18 -5.84 -1.34 3.05
C TYR A 18 -5.33 -1.87 1.70
N LYS A 19 -6.15 -2.64 0.98
CA LYS A 19 -5.80 -3.13 -0.36
C LYS A 19 -5.69 -1.98 -1.37
N ARG A 20 -6.58 -1.00 -1.30
CA ARG A 20 -6.56 0.18 -2.17
C ARG A 20 -5.34 1.06 -1.88
N PHE A 21 -5.01 1.30 -0.61
CA PHE A 21 -3.79 2.01 -0.23
C PHE A 21 -2.52 1.29 -0.69
N ALA A 22 -2.44 -0.03 -0.54
CA ALA A 22 -1.30 -0.81 -1.04
C ALA A 22 -1.14 -0.66 -2.56
N PHE A 23 -2.24 -0.70 -3.33
CA PHE A 23 -2.21 -0.50 -4.77
C PHE A 23 -1.79 0.92 -5.18
N ILE A 24 -2.29 1.95 -4.50
CA ILE A 24 -1.91 3.35 -4.74
C ILE A 24 -0.42 3.56 -4.47
N LEU A 25 0.11 3.03 -3.36
CA LEU A 25 1.54 3.13 -3.03
C LEU A 25 2.41 2.38 -4.05
N LEU A 26 1.94 1.24 -4.55
CA LEU A 26 2.63 0.49 -5.61
C LEU A 26 2.68 1.31 -6.91
N ALA A 27 1.55 1.88 -7.35
CA ALA A 27 1.49 2.73 -8.53
C ALA A 27 2.36 3.98 -8.39
N LEU A 28 2.33 4.62 -7.21
CA LEU A 28 3.17 5.78 -6.89
C LEU A 28 4.67 5.44 -6.96
N THR A 29 5.05 4.25 -6.48
CA THR A 29 6.41 3.73 -6.64
C THR A 29 6.77 3.57 -8.11
N THR A 30 5.89 3.00 -8.94
CA THR A 30 6.13 2.84 -10.38
C THR A 30 6.38 4.18 -11.05
N PHE A 31 5.56 5.21 -10.77
CA PHE A 31 5.77 6.55 -11.33
C PHE A 31 7.09 7.18 -10.87
N MET A 32 7.46 6.98 -9.60
CA MET A 32 8.73 7.48 -9.08
C MET A 32 9.94 6.78 -9.73
N PHE A 33 9.84 5.47 -9.99
CA PHE A 33 10.85 4.72 -10.72
C PHE A 33 10.97 5.21 -12.17
N VAL A 34 9.85 5.50 -12.84
CA VAL A 34 9.87 6.14 -14.17
C VAL A 34 10.58 7.50 -14.10
N GLY A 35 10.30 8.31 -13.07
CA GLY A 35 11.01 9.58 -12.84
C GLY A 35 12.52 9.43 -12.65
N LEU A 36 12.99 8.28 -12.15
CA LEU A 36 14.41 7.96 -12.02
C LEU A 36 15.04 7.52 -13.37
N LEU A 37 14.27 6.84 -14.21
CA LEU A 37 14.70 6.39 -15.53
C LEU A 37 14.80 7.52 -16.55
N VAL A 38 14.03 8.61 -16.36
CA VAL A 38 14.11 9.79 -17.21
C VAL A 38 15.42 10.53 -16.89
N PRO A 39 16.40 10.59 -17.82
CA PRO A 39 17.63 11.30 -17.58
C PRO A 39 17.33 12.79 -17.44
N ASN A 40 17.69 13.36 -16.30
CA ASN A 40 17.61 14.77 -16.02
C ASN A 40 19.04 15.28 -15.81
N GLU A 41 19.58 15.97 -16.81
CA GLU A 41 20.95 16.49 -16.78
C GLU A 41 21.13 17.57 -15.69
N ASP A 42 20.04 18.24 -15.30
CA ASP A 42 19.99 19.22 -14.21
C ASP A 42 19.75 18.61 -12.82
N ALA A 43 19.45 17.30 -12.74
CA ALA A 43 19.15 16.67 -11.47
C ALA A 43 20.43 16.48 -10.63
N THR A 44 20.39 16.99 -9.41
CA THR A 44 21.52 16.82 -8.48
C THR A 44 21.59 15.38 -7.97
N GLN A 45 22.79 14.91 -7.63
CA GLN A 45 22.99 13.59 -7.01
C GLN A 45 22.11 13.38 -5.76
N ILE A 46 21.87 14.46 -5.00
CA ILE A 46 20.99 14.45 -3.82
C ILE A 46 19.54 14.13 -4.21
N GLN A 47 19.01 14.72 -5.29
CA GLN A 47 17.65 14.45 -5.76
C GLN A 47 17.47 12.97 -6.17
N HIS A 48 18.47 12.38 -6.84
CA HIS A 48 18.45 10.96 -7.17
C HIS A 48 18.45 10.07 -5.92
N ILE A 49 19.31 10.36 -4.94
CA ILE A 49 19.35 9.63 -3.66
C ILE A 49 18.00 9.73 -2.92
N LEU A 50 17.39 10.92 -2.91
CA LEU A 50 16.09 11.14 -2.29
C LEU A 50 14.98 10.34 -2.99
N LEU A 51 14.94 10.36 -4.33
CA LEU A 51 13.96 9.59 -5.13
C LEU A 51 14.09 8.08 -4.89
N ILE A 52 15.32 7.56 -4.87
CA ILE A 52 15.58 6.13 -4.57
C ILE A 52 15.14 5.81 -3.14
N GLY A 53 15.53 6.63 -2.17
CA GLY A 53 15.16 6.44 -0.76
C GLY A 53 13.64 6.46 -0.56
N LEU A 54 12.94 7.42 -1.17
CA LEU A 54 11.49 7.53 -1.09
C LEU A 54 10.79 6.33 -1.77
N SER A 55 11.36 5.81 -2.87
CA SER A 55 10.88 4.59 -3.55
C SER A 55 10.96 3.37 -2.66
N ILE A 56 12.10 3.16 -2.00
CA ILE A 56 12.29 2.04 -1.09
C ILE A 56 11.31 2.17 0.09
N CYS A 57 11.16 3.36 0.68
CA CYS A 57 10.20 3.62 1.75
C CYS A 57 8.75 3.34 1.32
N ALA A 58 8.35 3.78 0.12
CA ALA A 58 7.01 3.56 -0.41
C ALA A 58 6.71 2.06 -0.62
N ILE A 59 7.67 1.29 -1.14
CA ILE A 59 7.56 -0.17 -1.31
C ILE A 59 7.42 -0.86 0.05
N LEU A 60 8.26 -0.49 1.02
CA LEU A 60 8.19 -1.06 2.37
C LEU A 60 6.82 -0.79 3.01
N CYS A 61 6.32 0.45 2.92
CA CYS A 61 4.98 0.79 3.39
C CYS A 61 3.89 -0.01 2.66
N ALA A 62 3.98 -0.14 1.33
CA ALA A 62 3.03 -0.94 0.55
C ALA A 62 3.01 -2.41 1.01
N ALA A 63 4.19 -3.01 1.23
CA ALA A 63 4.31 -4.38 1.72
C ALA A 63 3.73 -4.55 3.14
N LEU A 64 3.95 -3.58 4.02
CA LEU A 64 3.36 -3.59 5.38
C LEU A 64 1.83 -3.49 5.33
N PHE A 65 1.28 -2.57 4.52
CA PHE A 65 -0.17 -2.45 4.35
C PHE A 65 -0.78 -3.68 3.69
N HIS A 66 -0.11 -4.26 2.71
CA HIS A 66 -0.55 -5.50 2.07
C HIS A 66 -0.60 -6.66 3.07
N ARG A 67 0.45 -6.82 3.90
CA ARG A 67 0.47 -7.84 4.97
C ARG A 67 -0.61 -7.62 6.01
N LYS A 68 -0.85 -6.37 6.43
CA LYS A 68 -1.96 -6.02 7.33
C LYS A 68 -3.31 -6.40 6.71
N ALA A 69 -3.55 -6.04 5.44
CA ALA A 69 -4.77 -6.38 4.73
C ALA A 69 -5.01 -7.90 4.69
N MET A 70 -3.97 -8.67 4.36
CA MET A 70 -4.05 -10.13 4.27
C MET A 70 -4.39 -10.77 5.62
N LYS A 71 -3.80 -10.29 6.72
CA LYS A 71 -4.16 -10.75 8.08
C LYS A 71 -5.62 -10.44 8.46
N PHE A 72 -6.10 -9.24 8.15
CA PHE A 72 -7.51 -8.89 8.42
C PHE A 72 -8.49 -9.70 7.55
N GLN A 73 -8.11 -9.99 6.31
CA GLN A 73 -8.89 -10.84 5.41
C GLN A 73 -8.95 -12.30 5.91
N GLU A 74 -7.86 -12.82 6.45
CA GLU A 74 -7.79 -14.17 7.04
C GLU A 74 -8.66 -14.29 8.30
N GLN A 75 -8.66 -13.27 9.17
CA GLN A 75 -9.54 -13.22 10.36
C GLN A 75 -11.03 -13.18 9.97
N LEU A 76 -11.39 -12.33 9.01
CA LEU A 76 -12.76 -12.28 8.45
C LEU A 76 -13.25 -13.64 7.93
N TYR A 77 -12.36 -14.39 7.26
CA TYR A 77 -12.71 -15.68 6.69
C TYR A 77 -12.88 -16.77 7.77
N SER A 78 -12.11 -16.69 8.87
CA SER A 78 -12.28 -17.58 10.03
C SER A 78 -13.52 -17.25 10.86
N ASP A 79 -13.96 -15.99 10.90
CA ASP A 79 -15.18 -15.58 11.63
C ASP A 79 -16.48 -15.81 10.80
N GLU A 80 -16.37 -15.94 9.47
CA GLU A 80 -17.50 -16.28 8.58
C GLU A 80 -17.78 -17.81 8.49
N GLN A 81 -16.93 -18.67 9.10
CA GLN A 81 -17.11 -20.14 9.18
C GLN A 81 -17.64 -20.61 10.54
#